data_AF-A0AAX1Z5C4-F1
#
_entry.id   AF-A0AAX1Z5C4-F1
#
_cell.length_a   1.000
_cell.length_b   1.000
_cell.length_c   1.000
_cell.angle_alpha   90.00
_cell.angle_beta   90.00
_cell.angle_gamma   90.00
#
_symmetry.space_group_name_H-M   'P 1'
#
loop_
_entity.id
_entity.type
_entity.pdbx_description
1 polymer ?
#
loop_
_entity_poly.entity_id
_entity_poly.type
_entity_poly.pdbx_seq_one_letter_code
_entity_poly.pdbx_strand_id
1 'polypeptide(L)'
;MQIQIYNDKTIGAEINSANAREIFQFLNSEQEYANWIKNRISHYDFIENQDYIIELVYTKGRPRKEYYVTLDMAKELCMVENNEKGRQARRYFIECEKRLKNLEQEKMQKLAFHQSLGYKSQLKQQKEKYENKIKALKYDLEKKKQLSFKRKLSEKELLDLRKILAKDYDILCFKKWEMSLVAEKIGKNLVFETVLNKLEKELNYWQNYEEYEEKWKKILRS
;
A
#
# COMPACT_ATOMS: atom_id res chain seq x y z
N MET A 1 -6.99 -47.34 21.58
CA MET A 1 -6.72 -46.76 22.91
C MET A 1 -6.32 -45.31 22.70
N GLN A 2 -7.07 -44.37 23.27
CA GLN A 2 -6.75 -42.93 23.25
C GLN A 2 -6.07 -42.59 24.57
N ILE A 3 -5.01 -41.77 24.52
CA ILE A 3 -4.36 -41.22 25.72
C ILE A 3 -5.27 -40.10 26.24
N GLN A 4 -5.61 -40.14 27.53
CA GLN A 4 -6.45 -39.13 28.15
C GLN A 4 -5.62 -37.88 28.47
N ILE A 5 -6.20 -36.71 28.19
CA ILE A 5 -5.62 -35.41 28.55
C ILE A 5 -6.32 -34.91 29.81
N TYR A 6 -5.51 -34.53 30.80
CA TYR A 6 -5.93 -34.02 32.10
C TYR A 6 -5.66 -32.52 32.15
N ASN A 7 -6.66 -31.72 32.53
CA ASN A 7 -6.57 -30.25 32.58
C ASN A 7 -6.53 -29.71 34.02
N ASP A 8 -6.68 -30.60 35.01
CA ASP A 8 -6.68 -30.31 36.44
C ASP A 8 -5.27 -30.28 37.05
N LYS A 9 -4.26 -30.65 36.26
CA LYS A 9 -2.87 -30.80 36.70
C LYS A 9 -1.97 -29.88 35.91
N THR A 10 -1.67 -28.73 36.50
CA THR A 10 -0.70 -27.77 35.95
C THR A 10 0.71 -28.24 36.28
N ILE A 11 1.55 -28.38 35.25
CA ILE A 11 2.96 -28.77 35.37
C ILE A 11 3.78 -27.66 34.72
N GLY A 12 4.61 -26.97 35.51
CA GLY A 12 5.30 -25.76 35.04
C GLY A 12 4.30 -24.71 34.53
N ALA A 13 4.39 -24.37 33.24
CA ALA A 13 3.49 -23.43 32.55
C ALA A 13 2.37 -24.12 31.74
N GLU A 14 2.39 -25.45 31.62
CA GLU A 14 1.38 -26.20 30.86
C GLU A 14 0.18 -26.58 31.73
N ILE A 15 -1.02 -26.32 31.22
CA ILE A 15 -2.30 -26.66 31.88
C ILE A 15 -2.70 -28.11 31.60
N ASN A 16 -2.27 -28.65 30.46
CA ASN A 16 -2.65 -29.98 30.01
C ASN A 16 -1.52 -30.97 30.32
N SER A 17 -1.90 -32.14 30.84
CA SER A 17 -0.97 -33.23 31.14
C SER A 17 -1.52 -34.58 30.68
N ALA A 18 -0.65 -35.57 30.59
CA ALA A 18 -1.00 -36.95 30.24
C ALA A 18 -0.38 -37.92 31.26
N ASN A 19 -1.03 -39.07 31.47
CA ASN A 19 -0.47 -40.11 32.34
C ASN A 19 0.60 -40.92 31.57
N ALA A 20 1.83 -40.97 32.09
CA ALA A 20 2.94 -41.68 31.46
C ALA A 20 2.68 -43.18 31.29
N ARG A 21 1.84 -43.79 32.13
CA ARG A 21 1.45 -45.20 32.01
C ARG A 21 0.58 -45.46 30.79
N GLU A 22 -0.33 -44.55 30.46
CA GLU A 22 -1.14 -44.66 29.24
C GLU A 22 -0.28 -44.51 28.00
N ILE A 23 0.67 -43.57 28.02
CA ILE A 23 1.67 -43.40 26.97
C ILE A 23 2.48 -44.69 26.80
N PHE A 24 3.00 -45.23 27.91
CA PHE A 24 3.76 -46.48 27.90
C PHE A 24 2.96 -47.65 27.30
N GLN A 25 1.69 -47.81 27.71
CA GLN A 25 0.80 -48.84 27.16
C GLN A 25 0.52 -48.62 25.67
N PHE A 26 0.33 -47.37 25.24
CA PHE A 26 0.11 -47.02 23.84
C PHE A 26 1.33 -47.36 22.98
N LEU A 27 2.52 -47.05 23.49
CA LEU A 27 3.78 -47.34 22.83
C LEU A 27 4.08 -48.83 22.79
N ASN A 28 3.47 -49.65 23.64
CA ASN A 28 3.68 -51.10 23.70
C ASN A 28 5.17 -51.46 23.85
N SER A 29 5.87 -50.77 24.76
CA SER A 29 7.27 -51.05 25.08
C SER A 29 7.40 -52.37 25.85
N GLU A 30 8.44 -53.14 25.52
CA GLU A 30 8.74 -54.42 26.17
C GLU A 30 9.40 -54.27 27.55
N GLN A 31 9.94 -53.09 27.86
CA GLN A 31 10.56 -52.80 29.17
C GLN A 31 9.53 -52.76 30.30
N GLU A 32 9.96 -53.03 31.53
CA GLU A 32 9.11 -52.75 32.69
C GLU A 32 8.88 -51.24 32.87
N TYR A 33 7.63 -50.83 33.04
CA TYR A 33 7.23 -49.41 33.16
C TYR A 33 8.10 -48.59 34.12
N ALA A 34 8.42 -49.14 35.30
CA ALA A 34 9.17 -48.42 36.33
C ALA A 34 10.60 -48.11 35.89
N ASN A 35 11.23 -49.02 35.14
CA ASN A 35 12.57 -48.80 34.58
C ASN A 35 12.48 -47.90 33.36
N TRP A 36 11.46 -48.10 32.50
CA TRP A 36 11.24 -47.28 31.32
C TRP A 36 11.13 -45.80 31.67
N ILE A 37 10.24 -45.41 32.60
CA ILE A 37 10.03 -44.00 32.93
C ILE A 37 11.25 -43.36 33.59
N LYS A 38 11.93 -44.08 34.49
CA LYS A 38 13.17 -43.59 35.13
C LYS A 38 14.30 -43.41 34.13
N ASN A 39 14.47 -44.37 33.22
CA ASN A 39 15.46 -44.28 32.17
C ASN A 39 15.17 -43.09 31.27
N ARG A 40 13.93 -42.90 30.83
CA ARG A 40 13.55 -41.76 29.98
C ARG A 40 13.77 -40.42 30.68
N ILE A 41 13.36 -40.28 31.95
CA ILE A 41 13.61 -39.08 32.75
C ILE A 41 15.11 -38.78 32.81
N SER A 42 15.93 -39.79 33.14
CA SER A 42 17.37 -39.59 33.30
C SER A 42 18.13 -39.42 31.98
N HIS A 43 17.68 -39.99 30.86
CA HIS A 43 18.42 -39.92 29.59
C HIS A 43 18.17 -38.63 28.83
N TYR A 44 17.00 -38.01 29.03
CA TYR A 44 16.57 -36.79 28.35
C TYR A 44 16.52 -35.59 29.30
N ASP A 45 17.08 -35.73 30.49
CA ASP A 45 17.21 -34.67 31.50
C ASP A 45 15.88 -33.96 31.84
N PHE A 46 14.77 -34.71 31.87
CA PHE A 46 13.46 -34.17 32.25
C PHE A 46 13.44 -33.75 33.73
N ILE A 47 12.82 -32.60 34.01
CA ILE A 47 12.85 -31.94 35.31
C ILE A 47 11.50 -32.06 36.03
N GLU A 48 11.53 -32.51 37.30
CA GLU A 48 10.33 -32.57 38.14
C GLU A 48 9.77 -31.17 38.42
N ASN A 49 8.44 -31.04 38.35
CA ASN A 49 7.67 -29.79 38.40
C ASN A 49 7.82 -28.86 37.18
N GLN A 50 8.56 -29.27 36.15
CA GLN A 50 8.60 -28.58 34.84
C GLN A 50 8.05 -29.46 33.73
N ASP A 51 8.55 -30.70 33.63
CA ASP A 51 8.15 -31.66 32.59
C ASP A 51 7.21 -32.74 33.12
N TYR A 52 7.30 -33.06 34.41
CA TYR A 52 6.44 -34.05 35.05
C TYR A 52 6.20 -33.79 36.53
N ILE A 53 5.14 -34.39 37.07
CA ILE A 53 4.88 -34.50 38.51
C ILE A 53 4.61 -35.96 38.89
N ILE A 54 4.88 -36.30 40.15
CA ILE A 54 4.64 -37.62 40.70
C ILE A 54 3.47 -37.57 41.68
N GLU A 55 2.50 -38.46 41.48
CA GLU A 55 1.39 -38.66 42.42
C GLU A 55 1.46 -40.05 43.05
N LEU A 56 1.22 -40.11 44.37
CA LEU A 56 1.15 -41.37 45.10
C LEU A 56 -0.29 -41.86 45.14
N VAL A 57 -0.54 -42.98 44.46
CA VAL A 57 -1.83 -43.67 44.51
C VAL A 57 -1.78 -44.73 45.61
N TYR A 58 -2.57 -44.52 46.66
CA TYR A 58 -2.70 -45.45 47.77
C TYR A 58 -3.60 -46.61 47.37
N THR A 59 -3.04 -47.81 47.39
CA THR A 59 -3.77 -49.08 47.22
C THR A 59 -3.69 -49.85 48.54
N LYS A 60 -4.31 -51.04 48.64
CA LYS A 60 -4.28 -51.88 49.87
C LYS A 60 -2.87 -52.35 50.30
N GLY A 61 -1.80 -51.86 49.66
CA GLY A 61 -0.40 -52.17 49.94
C GLY A 61 0.51 -50.95 49.73
N ARG A 62 1.75 -51.16 49.28
CA ARG A 62 2.71 -50.08 49.06
C ARG A 62 2.16 -49.06 48.05
N PRO A 63 2.18 -47.74 48.35
CA PRO A 63 1.72 -46.71 47.44
C PRO A 63 2.45 -46.78 46.09
N ARG A 64 1.69 -46.64 45.01
CA ARG A 64 2.22 -46.66 43.64
C ARG A 64 2.51 -45.24 43.18
N LYS A 65 3.64 -45.05 42.50
CA LYS A 65 3.95 -43.79 41.81
C LYS A 65 3.29 -43.75 40.43
N GLU A 66 2.43 -42.78 40.20
CA GLU A 66 1.95 -42.41 38.88
C GLU A 66 2.65 -41.12 38.43
N TYR A 67 3.03 -41.07 37.16
CA TYR A 67 3.75 -39.92 36.60
C TYR A 67 2.78 -39.22 35.64
N TYR A 68 2.57 -37.94 35.88
CA TYR A 68 1.86 -37.06 34.95
C TYR A 68 2.90 -36.19 34.27
N VAL A 69 2.86 -36.15 32.95
CA VAL A 69 3.85 -35.48 32.10
C VAL A 69 3.18 -34.37 31.30
N THR A 70 3.93 -33.33 30.96
CA THR A 70 3.51 -32.29 30.01
C THR A 70 3.21 -32.91 28.65
N LEU A 71 2.44 -32.19 27.83
CA LEU A 71 2.19 -32.67 26.47
C LEU A 71 3.47 -32.68 25.64
N ASP A 72 4.39 -31.77 25.91
CA ASP A 72 5.67 -31.71 25.21
C ASP A 72 6.57 -32.90 25.61
N MET A 73 6.71 -33.21 26.89
CA MET A 73 7.40 -34.45 27.33
C MET A 73 6.73 -35.69 26.73
N ALA A 74 5.40 -35.77 26.72
CA ALA A 74 4.68 -36.89 26.11
C ALA A 74 4.99 -37.08 24.61
N LYS A 75 5.09 -35.98 23.85
CA LYS A 75 5.48 -36.01 22.43
C LYS A 75 6.90 -36.53 22.29
N GLU A 76 7.83 -36.03 23.09
CA GLU A 76 9.23 -36.47 23.05
C GLU A 76 9.37 -37.97 23.33
N LEU A 77 8.68 -38.47 24.37
CA LEU A 77 8.64 -39.90 24.69
C LEU A 77 8.14 -40.73 23.50
N CYS A 78 7.11 -40.26 22.79
CA CYS A 78 6.60 -40.94 21.60
C CYS A 78 7.55 -40.87 20.40
N MET A 79 8.30 -39.76 20.26
CA MET A 79 9.24 -39.56 19.16
C MET A 79 10.50 -40.40 19.30
N VAL A 80 10.98 -40.57 20.54
CA VAL A 80 12.17 -41.36 20.87
C VAL A 80 11.94 -42.86 20.69
N GLU A 81 10.72 -43.33 20.91
CA GLU A 81 10.45 -44.76 20.92
C GLU A 81 10.63 -45.39 19.53
N ASN A 82 11.57 -46.34 19.43
CA ASN A 82 11.96 -46.97 18.17
C ASN A 82 11.11 -48.21 17.85
N ASN A 83 9.80 -48.06 17.86
CA ASN A 83 8.86 -49.12 17.53
C ASN A 83 7.77 -48.63 16.56
N GLU A 84 6.86 -49.53 16.16
CA GLU A 84 5.81 -49.20 15.20
C GLU A 84 4.87 -48.11 15.72
N LYS A 85 4.54 -48.14 17.02
CA LYS A 85 3.66 -47.15 17.65
C LYS A 85 4.31 -45.76 17.72
N GLY A 86 5.58 -45.69 18.09
CA GLY A 86 6.36 -44.46 18.02
C GLY A 86 6.51 -43.94 16.58
N ARG A 87 6.64 -44.82 15.58
CA ARG A 87 6.61 -44.42 14.15
C ARG A 87 5.25 -43.85 13.73
N GLN A 88 4.15 -44.48 14.15
CA GLN A 88 2.79 -44.01 13.88
C GLN A 88 2.56 -42.63 14.51
N ALA A 89 2.95 -42.45 15.77
CA ALA A 89 2.87 -41.17 16.47
C ALA A 89 3.69 -40.07 15.78
N ARG A 90 4.95 -40.35 15.41
CA ARG A 90 5.80 -39.40 14.66
C ARG A 90 5.17 -38.95 13.35
N ARG A 91 4.66 -39.91 12.55
CA ARG A 91 4.00 -39.59 11.27
C ARG A 91 2.76 -38.73 11.47
N TYR A 92 1.96 -39.04 12.49
CA TYR A 92 0.79 -38.27 12.85
C TYR A 92 1.15 -36.83 13.22
N PHE A 93 2.14 -36.62 14.10
CA PHE A 93 2.56 -35.26 14.49
C PHE A 93 3.14 -34.47 13.32
N ILE A 94 3.98 -35.09 12.48
CA ILE A 94 4.50 -34.45 11.26
C ILE A 94 3.35 -34.04 10.33
N GLU A 95 2.32 -34.87 10.20
CA GLU A 95 1.14 -34.54 9.38
C GLU A 95 0.34 -33.38 9.97
N CYS A 96 0.13 -33.37 11.30
CA CYS A 96 -0.51 -32.27 12.00
C CYS A 96 0.25 -30.95 11.81
N GLU A 97 1.57 -30.95 11.93
CA GLU A 97 2.40 -29.76 11.70
C GLU A 97 2.29 -29.26 10.26
N LYS A 98 2.30 -30.17 9.27
CA LYS A 98 2.10 -29.81 7.86
C LYS A 98 0.73 -29.19 7.63
N ARG A 99 -0.33 -29.77 8.21
CA ARG A 99 -1.69 -29.22 8.11
C ARG A 99 -1.78 -27.85 8.76
N LEU A 100 -1.16 -27.65 9.92
CA LEU A 100 -1.14 -26.36 10.60
C LEU A 100 -0.46 -25.28 9.75
N LYS A 101 0.71 -25.58 9.19
CA LYS A 101 1.42 -24.68 8.27
C LYS A 101 0.58 -24.30 7.05
N ASN A 102 -0.11 -25.28 6.45
CA ASN A 102 -0.98 -25.01 5.31
C ASN A 102 -2.16 -24.10 5.69
N LEU A 103 -2.79 -24.33 6.86
CA LEU A 103 -3.88 -23.49 7.35
C LEU A 103 -3.42 -22.05 7.63
N GLU A 104 -2.21 -21.88 8.18
CA GLU A 104 -1.62 -20.56 8.37
C GLU A 104 -1.38 -19.85 7.03
N GLN A 105 -0.84 -20.56 6.05
CA GLN A 105 -0.65 -20.03 4.69
C GLN A 105 -2.00 -19.63 4.05
N GLU A 106 -3.03 -20.46 4.15
CA GLU A 106 -4.37 -20.14 3.63
C GLU A 106 -4.97 -18.91 4.32
N LYS A 107 -4.85 -18.81 5.65
CA LYS A 107 -5.29 -17.63 6.40
C LYS A 107 -4.57 -16.39 5.93
N MET A 108 -3.26 -16.49 5.68
CA MET A 108 -2.45 -15.37 5.22
C MET A 108 -2.82 -14.93 3.80
N GLN A 109 -3.07 -15.88 2.90
CA GLN A 109 -3.55 -15.59 1.55
C GLN A 109 -4.93 -14.91 1.57
N LYS A 110 -5.87 -15.39 2.42
CA LYS A 110 -7.18 -14.76 2.59
C LYS A 110 -7.07 -13.32 3.10
N LEU A 111 -6.22 -13.08 4.10
CA LEU A 111 -5.93 -11.74 4.62
C LEU A 111 -5.35 -10.82 3.54
N ALA A 112 -4.35 -11.28 2.78
CA ALA A 112 -3.75 -10.52 1.69
C ALA A 112 -4.78 -10.19 0.60
N PHE A 113 -5.64 -11.15 0.25
CA PHE A 113 -6.73 -10.94 -0.71
C PHE A 113 -7.70 -9.85 -0.24
N HIS A 114 -8.18 -9.92 1.02
CA HIS A 114 -9.06 -8.89 1.58
C HIS A 114 -8.43 -7.50 1.59
N GLN A 115 -7.14 -7.40 1.93
CA GLN A 115 -6.40 -6.13 1.87
C GLN A 115 -6.32 -5.59 0.44
N SER A 116 -6.05 -6.45 -0.55
CA SER A 116 -6.01 -6.06 -1.96
C SER A 116 -7.35 -5.51 -2.47
N LEU A 117 -8.47 -6.09 -2.03
CA LEU A 117 -9.81 -5.62 -2.38
C LEU A 117 -10.10 -4.23 -1.80
N GLY A 118 -9.72 -4.01 -0.53
CA GLY A 118 -9.83 -2.71 0.13
C GLY A 118 -9.03 -1.64 -0.62
N TYR A 119 -7.78 -1.92 -0.93
CA TYR A 119 -6.91 -1.02 -1.69
C TYR A 119 -7.47 -0.71 -3.10
N LYS A 120 -7.97 -1.72 -3.82
CA LYS A 120 -8.60 -1.54 -5.14
C LYS A 120 -9.84 -0.65 -5.07
N SER A 121 -10.66 -0.79 -4.04
CA SER A 121 -11.83 0.05 -3.81
C SER A 121 -11.44 1.51 -3.54
N GLN A 122 -10.43 1.74 -2.68
CA GLN A 122 -9.90 3.07 -2.39
C GLN A 122 -9.34 3.75 -3.64
N LEU A 123 -8.54 3.03 -4.44
CA LEU A 123 -8.02 3.53 -5.71
C LEU A 123 -9.14 3.91 -6.68
N LYS A 124 -10.21 3.11 -6.76
CA LYS A 124 -11.38 3.41 -7.61
C LYS A 124 -12.06 4.71 -7.18
N GLN A 125 -12.32 4.87 -5.88
CA GLN A 125 -12.92 6.09 -5.34
C GLN A 125 -12.03 7.32 -5.59
N GLN A 126 -10.72 7.16 -5.43
CA GLN A 126 -9.76 8.23 -5.67
C GLN A 126 -9.71 8.62 -7.15
N LYS A 127 -9.73 7.64 -8.06
CA LYS A 127 -9.79 7.86 -9.51
C LYS A 127 -11.04 8.64 -9.88
N GLU A 128 -12.21 8.21 -9.40
CA GLU A 128 -13.50 8.88 -9.64
C GLU A 128 -13.51 10.33 -9.12
N LYS A 129 -12.93 10.57 -7.93
CA LYS A 129 -12.75 11.91 -7.38
C LYS A 129 -11.92 12.82 -8.31
N TYR A 130 -10.82 12.31 -8.87
CA TYR A 130 -10.00 13.09 -9.79
C TYR A 130 -10.65 13.28 -11.16
N GLU A 131 -11.37 12.28 -11.68
CA GLU A 131 -12.14 12.40 -12.92
C GLU A 131 -13.20 13.51 -12.81
N ASN A 132 -13.93 13.55 -11.70
CA ASN A 132 -14.91 14.61 -11.44
C ASN A 132 -14.26 16.00 -11.34
N LYS A 133 -13.10 16.12 -10.69
CA LYS A 133 -12.33 17.37 -10.65
C LYS A 133 -11.90 17.82 -12.04
N ILE A 134 -11.37 16.90 -12.87
CA ILE A 134 -10.96 17.21 -14.25
C ILE A 134 -12.16 17.68 -15.06
N LYS A 135 -13.32 17.04 -14.89
CA LYS A 135 -14.56 17.42 -15.59
C LYS A 135 -15.01 18.84 -15.19
N ALA A 136 -15.00 19.17 -13.89
CA ALA A 136 -15.34 20.51 -13.42
C ALA A 136 -14.37 21.57 -13.97
N LEU A 137 -13.06 21.31 -13.91
CA LEU A 137 -12.05 22.22 -14.45
C LEU A 137 -12.22 22.44 -15.96
N LYS A 138 -12.53 21.39 -16.73
CA LYS A 138 -12.82 21.51 -18.17
C LYS A 138 -14.01 22.42 -18.44
N TYR A 139 -15.10 22.25 -17.67
CA TYR A 139 -16.29 23.09 -17.77
C TYR A 139 -15.97 24.56 -17.48
N ASP A 140 -15.23 24.85 -16.41
CA ASP A 140 -14.82 26.22 -16.06
C ASP A 140 -13.95 26.85 -17.15
N LEU A 141 -13.08 26.05 -17.78
CA LEU A 141 -12.21 26.49 -18.87
C LEU A 141 -13.01 26.82 -20.13
N GLU A 142 -14.00 26.00 -20.50
CA GLU A 142 -14.94 26.28 -21.59
C GLU A 142 -15.75 27.55 -21.33
N LYS A 143 -16.25 27.72 -20.11
CA LYS A 143 -16.99 28.93 -19.69
C LYS A 143 -16.10 30.18 -19.75
N LYS A 144 -14.85 30.10 -19.30
CA LYS A 144 -13.87 31.19 -19.45
C LYS A 144 -13.60 31.55 -20.91
N LYS A 145 -13.44 30.55 -21.79
CA LYS A 145 -13.27 30.78 -23.24
C LYS A 145 -14.49 31.46 -23.86
N GLN A 146 -15.69 31.11 -23.44
CA GLN A 146 -16.93 31.77 -23.89
C GLN A 146 -17.02 33.23 -23.40
N LEU A 147 -16.65 33.48 -22.13
CA LEU A 147 -16.57 34.82 -21.56
C LEU A 147 -15.53 35.69 -22.27
N SER A 148 -14.40 35.12 -22.69
CA SER A 148 -13.31 35.85 -23.34
C SER A 148 -13.51 36.14 -24.83
N PHE A 149 -14.56 35.61 -25.49
CA PHE A 149 -14.71 35.76 -26.96
C PHE A 149 -16.00 36.42 -27.46
N LYS A 150 -17.00 36.72 -26.61
CA LYS A 150 -18.28 37.27 -27.09
C LYS A 150 -18.89 38.44 -26.31
N ARG A 151 -18.31 38.88 -25.20
CA ARG A 151 -18.82 40.06 -24.49
C ARG A 151 -18.19 41.32 -25.09
N LYS A 152 -19.01 42.28 -25.54
CA LYS A 152 -18.54 43.67 -25.74
C LYS A 152 -18.01 44.15 -24.38
N LEU A 153 -16.71 44.44 -24.31
CA LEU A 153 -16.12 45.07 -23.12
C LEU A 153 -16.81 46.42 -22.89
N SER A 154 -17.15 46.71 -21.64
CA SER A 154 -17.56 48.06 -21.25
C SER A 154 -16.38 49.02 -21.47
N GLU A 155 -16.67 50.31 -21.68
CA GLU A 155 -15.63 51.33 -21.93
C GLU A 155 -14.56 51.36 -20.82
N LYS A 156 -14.96 51.05 -19.59
CA LYS A 156 -14.08 50.99 -18.42
C LYS A 156 -13.12 49.80 -18.46
N GLU A 157 -13.62 48.61 -18.80
CA GLU A 157 -12.80 47.39 -18.97
C GLU A 157 -11.80 47.55 -20.12
N LEU A 158 -12.22 48.21 -21.20
CA LEU A 158 -11.40 48.48 -22.37
C LEU A 158 -10.24 49.44 -22.05
N LEU A 159 -10.49 50.45 -21.21
CA LEU A 159 -9.48 51.39 -20.73
C LEU A 159 -8.43 50.70 -19.83
N ASP A 160 -8.84 49.79 -18.95
CA ASP A 160 -7.91 49.10 -18.06
C ASP A 160 -7.07 48.05 -18.81
N LEU A 161 -7.66 47.35 -19.78
CA LEU A 161 -6.93 46.45 -20.68
C LEU A 161 -5.86 47.22 -21.48
N ARG A 162 -6.21 48.43 -21.94
CA ARG A 162 -5.30 49.34 -22.63
C ARG A 162 -4.14 49.80 -21.73
N LYS A 163 -4.37 50.06 -20.44
CA LYS A 163 -3.31 50.38 -19.47
C LYS A 163 -2.37 49.20 -19.23
N ILE A 164 -2.92 47.99 -19.11
CA ILE A 164 -2.14 46.76 -18.90
C ILE A 164 -1.25 46.47 -20.11
N LEU A 165 -1.80 46.53 -21.32
CA LEU A 165 -1.05 46.30 -22.56
C LEU A 165 0.07 47.33 -22.76
N ALA A 166 -0.19 48.60 -22.43
CA ALA A 166 0.82 49.65 -22.51
C ALA A 166 1.92 49.50 -21.44
N LYS A 167 1.59 48.98 -20.25
CA LYS A 167 2.53 48.86 -19.12
C LYS A 167 3.38 47.59 -19.19
N ASP A 168 2.78 46.47 -19.54
CA ASP A 168 3.39 45.15 -19.38
C ASP A 168 3.93 44.58 -20.71
N TYR A 169 3.47 45.12 -21.85
CA TYR A 169 3.81 44.62 -23.19
C TYR A 169 4.34 45.71 -24.15
N ASP A 170 4.49 46.97 -23.70
CA ASP A 170 4.88 48.13 -24.51
C ASP A 170 4.03 48.33 -25.79
N ILE A 171 2.78 47.83 -25.80
CA ILE A 171 1.86 47.97 -26.93
C ILE A 171 1.05 49.27 -26.76
N LEU A 172 1.40 50.31 -27.52
CA LEU A 172 0.66 51.56 -27.60
C LEU A 172 -0.62 51.38 -28.42
N CYS A 173 -1.70 50.95 -27.77
CA CYS A 173 -3.02 50.98 -28.41
C CYS A 173 -3.49 52.44 -28.47
N PHE A 174 -3.60 53.06 -29.65
CA PHE A 174 -4.26 54.35 -29.84
C PHE A 174 -5.54 54.21 -30.67
N LYS A 175 -6.61 54.94 -30.34
CA LYS A 175 -7.67 55.18 -31.33
C LYS A 175 -7.07 56.10 -32.42
N LYS A 176 -7.41 55.86 -33.69
CA LYS A 176 -6.87 56.61 -34.84
C LYS A 176 -6.94 58.15 -34.67
N TRP A 177 -7.96 58.66 -34.00
CA TRP A 177 -8.13 60.10 -33.74
C TRP A 177 -7.29 60.62 -32.55
N GLU A 178 -6.94 59.80 -31.57
CA GLU A 178 -6.05 60.17 -30.46
C GLU A 178 -4.59 60.31 -30.94
N MET A 179 -4.17 59.48 -31.91
CA MET A 179 -2.90 59.70 -32.62
C MET A 179 -2.87 61.05 -33.32
N SER A 180 -3.98 61.47 -33.93
CA SER A 180 -4.09 62.76 -34.63
C SER A 180 -3.94 63.96 -33.69
N LEU A 181 -4.50 63.88 -32.47
CA LEU A 181 -4.38 64.92 -31.44
C LEU A 181 -2.98 65.00 -30.82
N VAL A 182 -2.34 63.84 -30.59
CA VAL A 182 -0.96 63.76 -30.08
C VAL A 182 0.04 64.25 -31.12
N ALA A 183 -0.19 63.93 -32.40
CA ALA A 183 0.52 64.46 -33.55
C ALA A 183 0.45 65.99 -33.66
N GLU A 184 -0.76 66.56 -33.57
CA GLU A 184 -0.99 68.01 -33.56
C GLU A 184 -0.28 68.71 -32.40
N LYS A 185 -0.25 68.08 -31.22
CA LYS A 185 0.40 68.66 -30.02
C LYS A 185 1.92 68.59 -30.05
N ILE A 186 2.53 67.63 -30.77
CA ILE A 186 3.98 67.37 -30.70
C ILE A 186 4.75 67.91 -31.93
N GLY A 187 4.13 68.11 -33.10
CA GLY A 187 4.90 68.16 -34.35
C GLY A 187 4.62 69.28 -35.34
N LYS A 188 4.88 70.54 -34.98
CA LYS A 188 5.24 71.60 -35.95
C LYS A 188 6.64 71.40 -36.59
N ASN A 189 7.18 70.18 -36.70
CA ASN A 189 8.52 69.94 -37.24
C ASN A 189 8.59 68.71 -38.13
N LEU A 190 9.34 68.83 -39.24
CA LEU A 190 9.64 67.86 -40.32
C LEU A 190 9.79 66.38 -39.87
N VAL A 191 10.25 66.18 -38.63
CA VAL A 191 10.43 64.88 -37.97
C VAL A 191 9.12 64.08 -37.90
N PHE A 192 7.98 64.75 -37.78
CA PHE A 192 6.68 64.07 -37.64
C PHE A 192 6.25 63.32 -38.91
N GLU A 193 6.39 63.92 -40.10
CA GLU A 193 6.09 63.21 -41.36
C GLU A 193 7.04 62.03 -41.58
N THR A 194 8.30 62.16 -41.15
CA THR A 194 9.26 61.07 -41.27
C THR A 194 8.90 59.90 -40.34
N VAL A 195 8.46 60.22 -39.11
CA VAL A 195 8.00 59.23 -38.13
C VAL A 195 6.68 58.59 -38.58
N LEU A 196 5.72 59.36 -39.10
CA LEU A 196 4.49 58.84 -39.67
C LEU A 196 4.75 57.88 -40.83
N ASN A 197 5.59 58.28 -41.80
CA ASN A 197 5.93 57.45 -42.95
C ASN A 197 6.64 56.15 -42.53
N LYS A 198 7.46 56.19 -41.46
CA LYS A 198 8.12 54.99 -40.93
C LYS A 198 7.12 54.05 -40.26
N LEU A 199 6.22 54.60 -39.45
CA LEU A 199 5.15 53.84 -38.79
C LEU A 199 4.15 53.23 -39.79
N GLU A 200 3.79 53.95 -40.85
CA GLU A 200 2.92 53.42 -41.91
C GLU A 200 3.57 52.29 -42.70
N LYS A 201 4.89 52.39 -42.96
CA LYS A 201 5.65 51.30 -43.59
C LYS A 201 5.71 50.06 -42.72
N GLU A 202 5.95 50.22 -41.41
CA GLU A 202 5.95 49.10 -40.46
C GLU A 202 4.55 48.49 -40.37
N LEU A 203 3.50 49.30 -40.31
CA LEU A 203 2.11 48.82 -40.30
C LEU A 203 1.78 48.00 -41.56
N ASN A 204 2.15 48.48 -42.74
CA ASN A 204 1.93 47.80 -44.02
C ASN A 204 2.68 46.46 -44.08
N TYR A 205 3.93 46.43 -43.59
CA TYR A 205 4.70 45.19 -43.48
C TYR A 205 4.00 44.16 -42.61
N TRP A 206 3.53 44.54 -41.41
CA TRP A 206 2.85 43.62 -40.49
C TRP A 206 1.48 43.17 -40.97
N GLN A 207 0.72 44.02 -41.66
CA GLN A 207 -0.57 43.65 -42.25
C GLN A 207 -0.44 42.62 -43.38
N ASN A 208 0.69 42.64 -44.10
CA ASN A 208 0.95 41.76 -45.24
C ASN A 208 2.12 40.79 -44.96
N TYR A 209 2.36 40.47 -43.69
CA TYR A 209 3.55 39.74 -43.22
C TYR A 209 3.76 38.39 -43.93
N GLU A 210 2.70 37.61 -44.10
CA GLU A 210 2.76 36.29 -44.75
C GLU A 210 3.24 36.39 -46.22
N GLU A 211 2.82 37.44 -46.94
CA GLU A 211 3.20 37.66 -48.34
C GLU A 211 4.66 38.13 -48.47
N TYR A 212 5.13 38.96 -47.54
CA TYR A 212 6.53 39.39 -47.48
C TYR A 212 7.45 38.23 -47.08
N GLU A 213 7.04 37.37 -46.15
CA GLU A 213 7.80 36.20 -45.73
C GLU A 213 7.99 35.20 -46.88
N GLU A 214 6.97 34.97 -47.71
CA GLU A 214 7.10 34.16 -48.92
C GLU A 214 8.09 34.75 -49.95
N LYS A 215 8.06 36.07 -50.16
CA LYS A 215 8.99 36.76 -51.08
C LYS A 215 10.44 36.62 -50.59
N TRP A 216 10.69 36.78 -49.29
CA TRP A 216 12.02 36.58 -48.70
C TRP A 216 12.49 35.12 -48.79
N LYS A 217 11.60 34.14 -48.59
CA LYS A 217 11.91 32.71 -48.76
C LYS A 217 12.32 32.36 -50.19
N LYS A 218 11.80 33.06 -51.21
CA LYS A 218 12.19 32.87 -52.62
C LYS A 218 13.56 33.49 -52.93
N ILE A 219 13.85 34.67 -52.38
CA ILE A 219 15.14 35.37 -52.54
C ILE A 219 16.28 34.62 -51.83
N LEU A 220 16.02 34.03 -50.66
CA LEU A 220 17.02 33.26 -49.90
C LEU A 220 17.27 31.84 -50.46
N ARG A 221 16.47 31.40 -51.44
CA ARG A 221 16.64 30.10 -52.13
C ARG A 221 17.27 30.23 -53.52
N SER A 222 17.55 31.44 -54.01
CA SER A 222 18.31 31.72 -55.23
C SER A 222 19.74 32.11 -54.90
#